data_AF-A0A958FY60-F1
#
_entry.id   AF-A0A958FY60-F1
#
_cell.length_a   1.000
_cell.length_b   1.000
_cell.length_c   1.000
_cell.angle_alpha   90.00
_cell.angle_beta   90.00
_cell.angle_gamma   90.00
#
_symmetry.space_group_name_H-M   'P 1'
#
loop_
_entity.id
_entity.type
_entity.pdbx_description
1 polymer ?
#
loop_
_entity_poly.entity_id
_entity_poly.type
_entity_poly.pdbx_seq_one_letter_code
_entity_poly.pdbx_strand_id
1 'polypeptide(L)'
;MKTITFIPYGTSSQEAGVISLLANYLRTAYPDVSQLVCNGVFSLCDRDAELGWNRDLHSCARCLVDQSALGNWSGSSILQLSQFLKPIDLLETKRWVLSLSPSDFLKAKFRGMNVYEICGGTIAHRFGSNLRNMTSKTHEPYVRRVMLSAIRLALASARFSTMQMFDLALVAAGPDFISRTFIAQCKALGRPVAEFHWEVGTRAVTISHPERE
;
A
#
# COMPACT_ATOMS: atom_id res chain seq x y z
N MET A 1 10.30 -6.77 -20.63
CA MET A 1 10.19 -6.64 -19.17
C MET A 1 8.95 -5.83 -18.87
N LYS A 2 8.01 -6.42 -18.14
CA LYS A 2 6.82 -5.74 -17.64
C LYS A 2 7.10 -5.17 -16.25
N THR A 3 7.06 -3.85 -16.12
CA THR A 3 7.39 -3.16 -14.87
C THR A 3 6.15 -2.50 -14.30
N ILE A 4 5.95 -2.65 -12.99
CA ILE A 4 4.92 -1.93 -12.25
C ILE A 4 5.55 -0.91 -11.33
N THR A 5 5.03 0.32 -11.30
CA THR A 5 5.31 1.26 -10.22
C THR A 5 4.15 1.30 -9.23
N PHE A 6 4.47 1.35 -7.95
CA PHE A 6 3.49 1.53 -6.89
C PHE A 6 3.95 2.64 -5.92
N ILE A 7 3.31 3.80 -6.04
CA ILE A 7 3.62 5.00 -5.26
C ILE A 7 2.31 5.43 -4.57
N PRO A 8 1.95 4.83 -3.41
CA PRO A 8 0.59 4.86 -2.88
C PRO A 8 0.07 6.25 -2.51
N TYR A 9 0.96 7.23 -2.35
CA TYR A 9 0.62 8.61 -1.98
C TYR A 9 1.03 9.67 -3.01
N GLY A 10 1.47 9.26 -4.20
CA GLY A 10 1.88 10.18 -5.25
C GLY A 10 3.05 11.07 -4.81
N THR A 11 2.96 12.37 -5.05
CA THR A 11 4.00 13.35 -4.72
C THR A 11 4.25 13.55 -3.22
N SER A 12 3.37 13.04 -2.36
CA SER A 12 3.62 13.02 -0.90
C SER A 12 4.70 12.01 -0.48
N SER A 13 5.01 11.02 -1.32
CA SER A 13 6.13 10.09 -1.12
C SER A 13 7.42 10.71 -1.66
N GLN A 14 8.46 10.79 -0.83
CA GLN A 14 9.76 11.38 -1.22
C GLN A 14 10.45 10.56 -2.33
N GLU A 15 10.15 9.27 -2.39
CA GLU A 15 10.67 8.32 -3.38
C GLU A 15 10.02 8.50 -4.75
N ALA A 16 8.88 9.18 -4.83
CA ALA A 16 8.04 9.25 -6.03
C ALA A 16 8.81 9.77 -7.24
N GLY A 17 9.59 10.84 -7.07
CA GLY A 17 10.37 11.44 -8.17
C GLY A 17 11.39 10.46 -8.75
N VAL A 18 12.11 9.73 -7.90
CA VAL A 18 13.12 8.76 -8.33
C VAL A 18 12.47 7.56 -9.03
N ILE A 19 11.39 7.02 -8.47
CA ILE A 19 10.65 5.90 -9.06
C ILE A 19 10.07 6.30 -10.42
N SER A 20 9.42 7.45 -10.52
CA SER A 20 8.84 7.92 -11.79
C SER A 20 9.92 8.21 -12.84
N LEU A 21 11.07 8.75 -12.45
CA LEU A 21 12.20 8.96 -13.36
C LEU A 21 12.76 7.63 -13.88
N LEU A 22 12.95 6.65 -12.98
CA LEU A 22 13.39 5.31 -13.38
C LEU A 22 12.37 4.63 -14.29
N ALA A 23 11.07 4.76 -14.00
CA ALA A 23 10.00 4.24 -14.85
C ALA A 23 10.02 4.85 -16.25
N ASN A 24 10.24 6.17 -16.34
CA ASN A 24 10.37 6.87 -17.62
C ASN A 24 11.60 6.39 -18.41
N TYR A 25 12.73 6.21 -17.73
CA TYR A 25 13.94 5.66 -18.33
C TYR A 25 13.70 4.23 -18.83
N LEU A 26 13.18 3.34 -17.98
CA LEU A 26 12.91 1.93 -18.32
C LEU A 26 11.97 1.82 -19.52
N ARG A 27 10.99 2.73 -19.65
CA ARG A 27 10.06 2.75 -20.77
C ARG A 27 10.75 2.87 -22.14
N THR A 28 11.91 3.53 -22.21
CA THR A 28 12.67 3.67 -23.46
C THR A 28 13.21 2.33 -23.96
N ALA A 29 13.57 1.42 -23.05
CA ALA A 29 14.06 0.08 -23.37
C ALA A 29 12.95 -0.99 -23.32
N TYR A 30 11.94 -0.79 -22.47
CA TYR A 30 10.86 -1.74 -22.19
C TYR A 30 9.53 -0.98 -22.10
N PRO A 31 8.71 -0.96 -23.17
CA PRO A 31 7.53 -0.09 -23.22
C PRO A 31 6.40 -0.50 -22.25
N ASP A 32 6.40 -1.72 -21.71
CA ASP A 32 5.38 -2.21 -20.79
C ASP A 32 5.65 -1.77 -19.34
N VAL A 33 5.42 -0.47 -19.09
CA VAL A 33 5.49 0.14 -17.76
C VAL A 33 4.11 0.63 -17.37
N SER A 34 3.57 0.08 -16.29
CA SER A 34 2.28 0.51 -15.73
C SER A 34 2.45 1.05 -14.32
N GLN A 35 1.62 2.01 -13.93
CA GLN A 35 1.52 2.51 -12.57
C GLN A 35 0.22 2.01 -11.94
N LEU A 36 0.34 1.35 -10.79
CA LEU A 36 -0.80 0.98 -9.98
C LEU A 36 -1.13 2.13 -9.02
N VAL A 37 -2.36 2.64 -9.10
CA VAL A 37 -2.83 3.78 -8.30
C VAL A 37 -3.96 3.40 -7.35
N CYS A 38 -4.02 4.10 -6.21
CA CYS A 38 -5.13 4.02 -5.28
C CYS A 38 -6.19 5.06 -5.67
N ASN A 39 -7.39 4.60 -6.02
CA ASN A 39 -8.51 5.46 -6.37
C ASN A 39 -9.50 5.63 -5.21
N GLY A 40 -9.00 5.69 -3.98
CA GLY A 40 -9.81 5.95 -2.78
C GLY A 40 -10.64 4.76 -2.29
N VAL A 41 -10.42 3.54 -2.82
CA VAL A 41 -11.24 2.35 -2.53
C VAL A 41 -11.18 1.83 -1.07
N PHE A 42 -10.19 2.25 -0.30
CA PHE A 42 -10.04 1.85 1.11
C PHE A 42 -10.71 2.83 2.07
N SER A 43 -11.03 2.38 3.28
CA SER A 43 -11.72 3.23 4.27
C SER A 43 -10.77 4.13 5.06
N LEU A 44 -9.46 3.89 4.97
CA LEU A 44 -8.40 4.63 5.66
C LEU A 44 -7.10 4.48 4.87
N CYS A 45 -6.22 5.49 4.93
CA CYS A 45 -4.82 5.37 4.51
C CYS A 45 -3.92 6.30 5.33
N ASP A 46 -2.60 6.07 5.34
CA ASP A 46 -1.67 6.86 6.14
C ASP A 46 -1.57 8.33 5.70
N ARG A 47 -1.97 8.67 4.47
CA ARG A 47 -2.14 10.07 4.06
C ARG A 47 -3.15 10.82 4.93
N ASP A 48 -4.12 10.13 5.53
CA ASP A 48 -5.10 10.74 6.43
C ASP A 48 -4.41 11.33 7.68
N ALA A 49 -3.19 10.91 8.03
CA ALA A 49 -2.44 11.45 9.18
C ALA A 49 -2.21 12.96 9.09
N GLU A 50 -1.95 13.50 7.90
CA GLU A 50 -1.79 14.94 7.64
C GLU A 50 -3.07 15.74 7.96
N LEU A 51 -4.23 15.07 7.95
CA LEU A 51 -5.55 15.63 8.20
C LEU A 51 -6.13 15.20 9.56
N GLY A 52 -5.25 14.82 10.51
CA GLY A 52 -5.68 14.38 11.83
C GLY A 52 -6.46 13.05 11.83
N TRP A 53 -6.27 12.24 10.79
CA TRP A 53 -6.97 10.98 10.50
C TRP A 53 -8.44 11.13 10.13
N ASN A 54 -8.81 12.32 9.64
CA ASN A 54 -10.12 12.60 9.05
C ASN A 54 -10.02 12.45 7.53
N ARG A 55 -10.43 11.28 7.04
CA ARG A 55 -10.46 11.02 5.59
C ARG A 55 -11.52 11.89 4.92
N ASP A 56 -11.07 12.65 3.93
CA ASP A 56 -11.92 13.48 3.09
C ASP A 56 -11.90 12.99 1.63
N LEU A 57 -13.04 13.09 0.95
CA LEU A 57 -13.18 12.70 -0.45
C LEU A 57 -12.28 13.56 -1.35
N HIS A 58 -12.17 14.87 -1.07
CA HIS A 58 -11.32 15.76 -1.86
C HIS A 58 -9.84 15.41 -1.70
N SER A 59 -9.40 15.00 -0.50
CA SER A 59 -8.05 14.49 -0.27
C SER A 59 -7.71 13.29 -1.16
N CYS A 60 -8.63 12.31 -1.24
CA CYS A 60 -8.45 11.13 -2.10
C CYS A 60 -8.46 11.50 -3.59
N ALA A 61 -9.35 12.40 -4.01
CA ALA A 61 -9.42 12.86 -5.40
C ALA A 61 -8.13 13.59 -5.81
N ARG A 62 -7.62 14.49 -4.95
CA ARG A 62 -6.33 15.16 -5.17
C ARG A 62 -5.19 14.15 -5.29
N CYS A 63 -5.14 13.16 -4.41
CA CYS A 63 -4.16 12.07 -4.49
C CYS A 63 -4.18 11.34 -5.83
N LEU A 64 -5.37 11.03 -6.32
CA LEU A 64 -5.54 10.35 -7.60
C LEU A 64 -5.10 11.23 -8.77
N VAL A 65 -5.40 12.54 -8.73
CA VAL A 65 -4.93 13.50 -9.73
C VAL A 65 -3.40 13.58 -9.73
N ASP A 66 -2.79 13.72 -8.55
CA ASP A 66 -1.32 13.76 -8.41
C ASP A 66 -0.67 12.50 -8.97
N GLN A 67 -1.19 11.33 -8.62
CA GLN A 67 -0.73 10.03 -9.12
C GLN A 67 -0.91 9.91 -10.64
N SER A 68 -2.02 10.39 -11.18
CA SER A 68 -2.29 10.35 -12.61
C SER A 68 -1.36 11.28 -13.39
N ALA A 69 -1.08 12.47 -12.83
CA ALA A 69 -0.11 13.40 -13.41
C ALA A 69 1.30 12.80 -13.44
N LEU A 70 1.73 12.15 -12.35
CA LEU A 70 3.01 11.43 -12.29
C LEU A 70 3.08 10.30 -13.33
N GLY A 71 2.03 9.48 -13.43
CA GLY A 71 1.96 8.38 -14.39
C GLY A 71 1.98 8.86 -15.84
N ASN A 72 1.26 9.95 -16.14
CA ASN A 72 1.27 10.57 -17.46
C ASN A 72 2.65 11.16 -17.80
N TRP A 73 3.30 11.80 -16.82
CA TRP A 73 4.65 12.35 -16.99
C TRP A 73 5.69 11.25 -17.24
N SER A 74 5.66 10.15 -16.47
CA SER A 74 6.53 9.00 -16.72
C SER A 74 6.14 8.24 -17.99
N GLY A 75 4.93 8.49 -18.49
CA GLY A 75 4.36 7.86 -19.67
C GLY A 75 3.97 6.41 -19.46
N SER A 76 3.61 6.08 -18.21
CA SER A 76 3.15 4.77 -17.77
C SER A 76 1.65 4.63 -17.96
N SER A 77 1.17 3.43 -18.29
CA SER A 77 -0.27 3.15 -18.29
C SER A 77 -0.80 3.11 -16.85
N ILE A 78 -1.99 3.65 -16.61
CA ILE A 78 -2.53 3.76 -15.25
C ILE A 78 -3.52 2.62 -14.99
N LEU A 79 -3.29 1.86 -13.92
CA LEU A 79 -4.17 0.79 -13.45
C LEU A 79 -4.70 1.14 -12.05
N GLN A 80 -5.98 0.89 -11.79
CA GLN A 80 -6.61 1.27 -10.52
C GLN A 80 -6.83 0.07 -9.63
N LEU A 81 -6.48 0.19 -8.34
CA LEU A 81 -6.63 -0.89 -7.35
C LEU A 81 -8.06 -1.43 -7.23
N SER A 82 -9.09 -0.57 -7.36
CA SER A 82 -10.49 -1.03 -7.26
C SER A 82 -10.89 -2.04 -8.31
N GLN A 83 -10.25 -2.04 -9.50
CA GLN A 83 -10.51 -3.00 -10.57
C GLN A 83 -10.19 -4.44 -10.15
N PHE A 84 -9.32 -4.57 -9.14
CA PHE A 84 -8.86 -5.84 -8.60
C PHE A 84 -9.59 -6.22 -7.31
N LEU A 85 -10.68 -5.54 -6.94
CA LEU A 85 -11.55 -5.92 -5.81
C LEU A 85 -12.91 -6.40 -6.31
N LYS A 86 -13.36 -7.55 -5.82
CA LYS A 86 -14.69 -8.10 -6.13
C LYS A 86 -15.67 -7.74 -5.02
N PRO A 87 -16.98 -7.60 -5.31
CA PRO A 87 -17.99 -7.36 -4.28
C PRO A 87 -17.97 -8.40 -3.14
N ILE A 88 -17.70 -9.67 -3.47
CA ILE A 88 -17.59 -10.74 -2.46
C ILE A 88 -16.45 -10.50 -1.47
N ASP A 89 -15.33 -9.93 -1.92
CA ASP A 89 -14.19 -9.59 -1.06
C ASP A 89 -14.61 -8.54 -0.03
N LEU A 90 -15.43 -7.56 -0.42
CA LEU A 90 -15.89 -6.50 0.48
C LEU A 90 -16.75 -7.05 1.62
N LEU A 91 -17.58 -8.06 1.33
CA LEU A 91 -18.42 -8.74 2.31
C LEU A 91 -17.60 -9.67 3.21
N GLU A 92 -16.73 -10.49 2.64
CA GLU A 92 -15.87 -11.42 3.38
C GLU A 92 -14.98 -10.66 4.36
N THR A 93 -14.27 -9.64 3.89
CA THR A 93 -13.36 -8.85 4.73
C THR A 93 -14.10 -8.10 5.83
N LYS A 94 -15.29 -7.56 5.55
CA LYS A 94 -16.12 -6.92 6.57
C LYS A 94 -16.56 -7.92 7.63
N ARG A 95 -17.06 -9.09 7.24
CA ARG A 95 -17.50 -10.13 8.18
C ARG A 95 -16.34 -10.61 9.06
N TRP A 96 -15.19 -10.89 8.46
CA TRP A 96 -14.00 -11.33 9.18
C TRP A 96 -13.53 -10.31 10.21
N VAL A 97 -13.42 -9.03 9.83
CA VAL A 97 -13.00 -7.98 10.77
C VAL A 97 -14.01 -7.85 11.91
N LEU A 98 -15.32 -7.94 11.65
CA LEU A 98 -16.35 -7.83 12.68
C LEU A 98 -16.42 -9.06 13.61
N SER A 99 -16.02 -10.24 13.16
CA SER A 99 -16.03 -11.45 13.98
C SER A 99 -14.89 -11.52 15.00
N LEU A 100 -13.84 -10.70 14.85
CA LEU A 100 -12.71 -10.72 15.78
C LEU A 100 -13.05 -10.06 17.11
N SER A 101 -12.64 -10.69 18.21
CA SER A 101 -12.59 -10.02 19.50
C SER A 101 -11.35 -9.11 19.60
N PRO A 102 -11.37 -8.01 20.38
CA PRO A 102 -10.21 -7.12 20.52
C PRO A 102 -8.94 -7.82 21.04
N SER A 103 -9.09 -8.84 21.89
CA SER A 103 -7.96 -9.66 22.38
C SER A 103 -7.26 -10.46 21.29
N ASP A 104 -7.94 -10.73 20.18
CA ASP A 104 -7.41 -11.56 19.09
C ASP A 104 -6.63 -10.76 18.04
N PHE A 105 -6.73 -9.43 18.03
CA PHE A 105 -6.16 -8.58 16.97
C PHE A 105 -4.68 -8.88 16.71
N LEU A 106 -3.87 -9.00 17.75
CA LEU A 106 -2.42 -9.24 17.65
C LEU A 106 -2.05 -10.56 16.97
N LYS A 107 -2.93 -11.55 17.00
CA LYS A 107 -2.70 -12.90 16.47
C LYS A 107 -3.57 -13.19 15.24
N ALA A 108 -4.44 -12.26 14.86
CA ALA A 108 -5.41 -12.46 13.81
C ALA A 108 -4.72 -12.66 12.45
N LYS A 109 -4.94 -13.84 11.86
CA LYS A 109 -4.45 -14.18 10.53
C LYS A 109 -5.60 -14.21 9.54
N PHE A 110 -5.47 -13.44 8.46
CA PHE A 110 -6.38 -13.54 7.32
C PHE A 110 -5.65 -14.25 6.18
N ARG A 111 -6.09 -15.46 5.82
CA ARG A 111 -5.45 -16.30 4.77
C ARG A 111 -3.93 -16.44 4.97
N GLY A 112 -3.50 -16.69 6.21
CA GLY A 112 -2.10 -16.84 6.59
C GLY A 112 -1.34 -15.54 6.89
N MET A 113 -1.84 -14.38 6.44
CA MET A 113 -1.23 -13.07 6.68
C MET A 113 -1.54 -12.55 8.09
N ASN A 114 -0.51 -12.23 8.87
CA ASN A 114 -0.67 -11.53 10.15
C ASN A 114 -1.01 -10.06 9.89
N VAL A 115 -2.31 -9.74 9.97
CA VAL A 115 -2.82 -8.42 9.55
C VAL A 115 -2.33 -7.32 10.48
N TYR A 116 -2.29 -7.58 11.78
CA TYR A 116 -1.87 -6.59 12.77
C TYR A 116 -0.41 -6.19 12.59
N GLU A 117 0.46 -7.16 12.31
CA GLU A 117 1.89 -6.93 12.08
C GLU A 117 2.12 -6.01 10.87
N ILE A 118 1.36 -6.18 9.78
CA ILE A 118 1.41 -5.29 8.62
C ILE A 118 0.95 -3.88 8.98
N CYS A 119 -0.14 -3.77 9.76
CA CYS A 119 -0.69 -2.50 10.20
C CYS A 119 0.13 -1.79 11.30
N GLY A 120 1.15 -2.46 11.87
CA GLY A 120 1.85 -2.01 13.07
C GLY A 120 2.44 -0.60 12.95
N GLY A 121 3.04 -0.26 11.81
CA GLY A 121 3.61 1.07 11.57
C GLY A 121 2.55 2.18 11.58
N THR A 122 1.45 1.99 10.85
CA THR A 122 0.28 2.89 10.85
C THR A 122 -0.33 3.07 12.25
N ILE A 123 -0.52 1.97 12.98
CA ILE A 123 -1.10 1.99 14.33
C ILE A 123 -0.16 2.72 15.30
N ALA A 124 1.14 2.44 15.25
CA ALA A 124 2.14 3.11 16.06
C ALA A 124 2.27 4.60 15.70
N HIS A 125 2.10 4.96 14.43
CA HIS A 125 2.10 6.37 14.02
C HIS A 125 0.88 7.13 14.56
N ARG A 126 -0.31 6.50 14.58
CA ARG A 126 -1.52 7.14 15.13
C ARG A 126 -1.48 7.32 16.64
N PHE A 127 -1.10 6.28 17.36
CA PHE A 127 -1.29 6.22 18.82
C PHE A 127 0.03 6.32 19.61
N GLY A 128 1.18 6.13 18.96
CA GLY A 128 2.50 6.01 19.59
C GLY A 128 2.98 4.56 19.68
N SER A 129 4.29 4.38 19.89
CA SER A 129 4.98 3.08 19.95
C SER A 129 4.60 2.20 21.16
N ASN A 130 3.93 2.77 22.17
CA ASN A 130 3.66 2.10 23.45
C ASN A 130 2.29 1.39 23.54
N LEU A 131 1.54 1.25 22.44
CA LEU A 131 0.20 0.66 22.51
C LEU A 131 0.16 -0.85 22.27
N ARG A 132 0.28 -1.58 23.36
CA ARG A 132 -0.24 -2.96 23.48
C ARG A 132 -1.67 -3.02 24.02
N ASN A 133 -2.29 -1.89 24.39
CA ASN A 133 -3.64 -1.91 24.95
C ASN A 133 -4.72 -1.90 23.86
N MET A 134 -4.98 -3.08 23.29
CA MET A 134 -6.05 -3.34 22.32
C MET A 134 -7.45 -3.39 22.94
N THR A 135 -7.56 -3.32 24.27
CA THR A 135 -8.85 -3.34 24.98
C THR A 135 -9.51 -1.96 25.09
N SER A 136 -8.81 -0.91 24.67
CA SER A 136 -9.36 0.44 24.64
C SER A 136 -10.50 0.55 23.62
N LYS A 137 -11.71 0.82 24.12
CA LYS A 137 -12.90 1.04 23.29
C LYS A 137 -12.76 2.19 22.30
N THR A 138 -11.83 3.13 22.53
CA THR A 138 -11.56 4.25 21.62
C THR A 138 -10.64 3.87 20.45
N HIS A 139 -9.75 2.89 20.63
CA HIS A 139 -8.79 2.47 19.59
C HIS A 139 -9.40 1.41 18.67
N GLU A 140 -10.25 0.55 19.21
CA GLU A 140 -10.82 -0.60 18.50
C GLU A 140 -11.43 -0.23 17.14
N PRO A 141 -12.30 0.79 17.00
CA PRO A 141 -12.91 1.10 15.70
C PRO A 141 -11.87 1.50 14.64
N TYR A 142 -10.82 2.22 15.05
CA TYR A 142 -9.73 2.62 14.17
C TYR A 142 -8.91 1.39 13.74
N VAL A 143 -8.48 0.55 14.68
CA VAL A 143 -7.69 -0.66 14.38
C VAL A 143 -8.45 -1.57 13.40
N ARG A 144 -9.76 -1.77 13.63
CA ARG A 144 -10.62 -2.53 12.69
C ARG A 144 -10.64 -1.91 11.29
N ARG A 145 -10.72 -0.57 11.17
CA ARG A 145 -10.70 0.10 9.86
C ARG A 145 -9.36 -0.05 9.13
N VAL A 146 -8.24 0.03 9.86
CA VAL A 146 -6.90 -0.20 9.29
C VAL A 146 -6.78 -1.65 8.83
N MET A 147 -7.12 -2.63 9.67
CA MET A 147 -7.10 -4.05 9.31
C MET A 147 -7.99 -4.35 8.11
N LEU A 148 -9.19 -3.78 8.06
CA LEU A 148 -10.10 -3.92 6.92
C LEU A 148 -9.48 -3.40 5.61
N SER A 149 -8.82 -2.24 5.67
CA SER A 149 -8.15 -1.64 4.51
C SER A 149 -6.95 -2.47 4.06
N ALA A 150 -6.12 -2.93 5.00
CA ALA A 150 -4.98 -3.80 4.71
C ALA A 150 -5.40 -5.12 4.06
N ILE A 151 -6.45 -5.78 4.55
CA ILE A 151 -6.89 -7.05 3.96
C ILE A 151 -7.46 -6.85 2.55
N ARG A 152 -8.24 -5.79 2.34
CA ARG A 152 -8.76 -5.46 1.00
C ARG A 152 -7.62 -5.18 0.04
N LEU A 153 -6.62 -4.44 0.48
CA LEU A 153 -5.42 -4.22 -0.32
C LEU A 153 -4.71 -5.54 -0.60
N ALA A 154 -4.56 -6.42 0.38
CA ALA A 154 -3.94 -7.73 0.18
C ALA A 154 -4.65 -8.54 -0.92
N LEU A 155 -5.99 -8.60 -0.88
CA LEU A 155 -6.80 -9.27 -1.90
C LEU A 155 -6.64 -8.61 -3.28
N ALA A 156 -6.63 -7.28 -3.34
CA ALA A 156 -6.45 -6.51 -4.57
C ALA A 156 -5.06 -6.75 -5.17
N SER A 157 -4.01 -6.64 -4.35
CA SER A 157 -2.61 -6.82 -4.74
C SER A 157 -2.32 -8.25 -5.18
N ALA A 158 -2.88 -9.26 -4.50
CA ALA A 158 -2.74 -10.65 -4.92
C ALA A 158 -3.37 -10.88 -6.30
N ARG A 159 -4.61 -10.39 -6.50
CA ARG A 159 -5.30 -10.53 -7.79
C ARG A 159 -4.60 -9.76 -8.91
N PHE A 160 -4.17 -8.54 -8.62
CA PHE A 160 -3.36 -7.72 -9.52
C PHE A 160 -2.09 -8.46 -9.95
N SER A 161 -1.33 -8.98 -9.00
CA SER A 161 -0.06 -9.68 -9.27
C SER A 161 -0.24 -10.93 -10.10
N THR A 162 -1.32 -11.69 -9.86
CA THR A 162 -1.67 -12.87 -10.66
C THR A 162 -2.13 -12.49 -12.08
N MET A 163 -2.93 -11.43 -12.23
CA MET A 163 -3.46 -11.02 -13.54
C MET A 163 -2.42 -10.32 -14.41
N GLN A 164 -1.60 -9.46 -13.82
CA GLN A 164 -0.63 -8.67 -14.58
C GLN A 164 0.65 -9.42 -14.88
N MET A 165 1.06 -10.37 -14.03
CA MET A 165 2.29 -11.15 -14.17
C MET A 165 3.50 -10.29 -14.57
N PHE A 166 3.78 -9.26 -13.77
CA PHE A 166 4.92 -8.37 -14.00
C PHE A 166 6.25 -9.03 -13.59
N ASP A 167 7.34 -8.55 -14.18
CA ASP A 167 8.71 -9.01 -13.94
C ASP A 167 9.36 -8.27 -12.78
N LEU A 168 9.01 -6.99 -12.58
CA LEU A 168 9.55 -6.16 -11.51
C LEU A 168 8.51 -5.14 -11.02
N ALA A 169 8.37 -5.02 -9.70
CA ALA A 169 7.67 -3.91 -9.08
C ALA A 169 8.67 -2.91 -8.46
N LEU A 170 8.53 -1.63 -8.77
CA LEU A 170 9.21 -0.51 -8.13
C LEU A 170 8.25 0.11 -7.12
N VAL A 171 8.57 0.02 -5.83
CA VAL A 171 7.64 0.39 -4.76
C VAL A 171 8.25 1.46 -3.87
N ALA A 172 7.52 2.54 -3.65
CA ALA A 172 7.82 3.46 -2.55
C ALA A 172 7.51 2.73 -1.24
N ALA A 173 8.56 2.31 -0.54
CA ALA A 173 8.48 1.51 0.66
C ALA A 173 8.50 2.42 1.89
N GLY A 174 7.54 2.19 2.78
CA GLY A 174 7.39 2.94 4.01
C GLY A 174 6.84 2.07 5.13
N PRO A 175 6.79 2.59 6.36
CA PRO A 175 6.19 1.87 7.49
C PRO A 175 4.66 1.76 7.38
N ASP A 176 4.05 2.43 6.40
CA ASP A 176 2.61 2.44 6.18
C ASP A 176 2.07 1.07 5.76
N PHE A 177 0.82 0.79 6.11
CA PHE A 177 0.24 -0.51 5.81
C PHE A 177 0.05 -0.73 4.30
N ILE A 178 -0.07 0.33 3.48
CA ILE A 178 -0.36 0.19 2.05
C ILE A 178 0.85 -0.40 1.31
N SER A 179 2.00 0.25 1.45
CA SER A 179 3.28 -0.19 0.91
C SER A 179 3.63 -1.57 1.43
N ARG A 180 3.57 -1.78 2.76
CA ARG A 180 3.90 -3.07 3.38
C ARG A 180 3.00 -4.21 2.91
N THR A 181 1.69 -3.96 2.77
CA THR A 181 0.77 -4.98 2.26
C THR A 181 1.11 -5.35 0.82
N PHE A 182 1.32 -4.37 -0.06
CA PHE A 182 1.64 -4.63 -1.46
C PHE A 182 2.94 -5.43 -1.60
N ILE A 183 3.99 -5.01 -0.90
CA ILE A 183 5.29 -5.70 -0.87
C ILE A 183 5.13 -7.13 -0.36
N ALA A 184 4.44 -7.33 0.77
CA ALA A 184 4.22 -8.65 1.35
C ALA A 184 3.48 -9.59 0.38
N GLN A 185 2.47 -9.09 -0.33
CA GLN A 185 1.75 -9.89 -1.33
C GLN A 185 2.62 -10.23 -2.54
N CYS A 186 3.43 -9.30 -3.03
CA CYS A 186 4.36 -9.57 -4.12
C CYS A 186 5.36 -10.66 -3.71
N LYS A 187 5.99 -10.52 -2.54
CA LYS A 187 6.93 -11.52 -1.99
C LYS A 187 6.28 -12.89 -1.80
N ALA A 188 5.07 -12.94 -1.23
CA ALA A 188 4.33 -14.20 -1.04
C ALA A 188 3.99 -14.91 -2.35
N LEU A 189 3.88 -14.18 -3.46
CA LEU A 189 3.64 -14.70 -4.80
C LEU A 189 4.91 -14.88 -5.63
N GLY A 190 6.10 -14.72 -5.02
CA GLY A 190 7.38 -14.82 -5.71
C GLY A 190 7.60 -13.76 -6.79
N ARG A 191 6.98 -12.58 -6.64
CA ARG A 191 7.15 -11.44 -7.57
C ARG A 191 8.30 -10.55 -7.11
N PRO A 192 9.28 -10.25 -7.98
CA PRO A 192 10.39 -9.35 -7.63
C PRO A 192 9.90 -7.93 -7.30
N VAL A 193 10.40 -7.39 -6.20
CA VAL A 193 10.12 -6.03 -5.72
C VAL A 193 11.43 -5.31 -5.42
N ALA A 194 11.65 -4.16 -6.06
CA ALA A 194 12.63 -3.18 -5.63
C ALA A 194 11.95 -2.19 -4.68
N GLU A 195 12.45 -2.12 -3.46
CA GLU A 195 11.91 -1.26 -2.40
C GLU A 195 12.74 0.02 -2.30
N PHE A 196 12.09 1.17 -2.48
CA PHE A 196 12.71 2.48 -2.35
C PHE A 196 12.35 3.04 -0.98
N HIS A 197 13.35 3.33 -0.15
CA HIS A 197 13.16 3.82 1.21
C HIS A 197 13.76 5.22 1.33
N TRP A 198 12.96 6.19 1.76
CA TRP A 198 13.47 7.50 2.13
C TRP A 198 14.08 7.51 3.53
N GLU A 199 15.36 7.85 3.61
CA GLU A 199 16.08 8.00 4.87
C GLU A 199 16.16 9.46 5.29
N VAL A 200 15.45 9.82 6.37
CA VAL A 200 15.39 11.19 6.88
C VAL A 200 16.77 11.72 7.32
N GLY A 201 17.60 10.86 7.93
CA GLY A 201 18.89 11.25 8.48
C GLY A 201 19.92 11.62 7.40
N THR A 202 19.96 10.85 6.31
CA THR A 202 20.90 11.04 5.19
C THR A 202 20.31 11.86 4.05
N ARG A 203 18.98 12.08 4.05
CA ARG A 203 18.22 12.68 2.95
C ARG A 203 18.48 11.96 1.63
N ALA A 204 18.57 10.64 1.70
CA ALA A 204 18.84 9.77 0.57
C ALA A 204 17.69 8.79 0.37
N VAL A 205 17.53 8.34 -0.87
CA VAL A 205 16.69 7.18 -1.19
C VAL A 205 17.61 5.96 -1.27
N THR A 206 17.40 5.00 -0.38
CA THR A 206 18.05 3.69 -0.47
C THR A 206 17.15 2.73 -1.23
N ILE A 207 17.77 1.86 -2.04
CA ILE A 207 17.05 0.93 -2.90
C ILE A 207 17.47 -0.48 -2.53
N SER A 208 16.55 -1.26 -1.97
CA SER A 208 16.74 -2.69 -1.75
C SER A 208 16.39 -3.43 -3.04
N HIS A 209 17.38 -4.12 -3.62
CA HIS A 209 17.19 -4.90 -4.84
C HIS A 209 16.55 -6.26 -4.50
N PRO A 210 15.59 -6.79 -5.29
CA PRO A 210 14.92 -8.05 -4.99
C PRO A 210 15.85 -9.27 -4.91
N GLU A 211 17.04 -9.18 -5.53
CA GLU A 211 18.02 -10.27 -5.64
C GLU A 211 19.35 -9.97 -4.92
N ARG A 212 19.50 -8.81 -4.28
CA ARG A 212 20.72 -8.45 -3.55
C ARG A 212 20.33 -7.93 -2.19
N GLU A 213 20.63 -8.73 -1.16
CA GLU A 213 20.57 -8.32 0.25
C GLU A 213 21.69 -7.33 0.58
#